data_AF-A0A953HN49-F1
#
_entry.id   AF-A0A953HN49-F1
#
_cell.length_a   1.000
_cell.length_b   1.000
_cell.length_c   1.000
_cell.angle_alpha   90.00
_cell.angle_beta   90.00
_cell.angle_gamma   90.00
#
_symmetry.space_group_name_H-M   'P 1'
#
loop_
_entity.id
_entity.type
_entity.pdbx_description
1 polymer ?
#
loop_
_entity_poly.entity_id
_entity_poly.type
_entity_poly.pdbx_seq_one_letter_code
_entity_poly.pdbx_strand_id
1 'polypeptide(L)' 'MRSPWWLGFFVQRPEMHRVHHERGVHANNYGLPLWDILFGTWRNPRTAPGECGFTEDKERMIGQMLLLKDVDG' A
#
# COMPACT_ATOMS: atom_id res chain seq x y z
N MET A 1 7.54 5.64 -9.79
CA MET A 1 6.78 5.66 -11.05
C MET A 1 5.86 6.88 -11.04
N ARG A 2 5.56 7.46 -12.20
CA ARG A 2 4.64 8.61 -12.34
C ARG A 2 3.62 8.30 -13.44
N SER A 3 2.50 7.72 -13.05
CA SER A 3 1.35 7.44 -13.91
C SER A 3 0.39 8.64 -13.95
N PRO A 4 -0.44 8.79 -15.00
CA PRO A 4 -1.44 9.87 -15.07
C PRO A 4 -2.40 9.82 -13.88
N TRP A 5 -2.57 10.94 -13.17
CA TRP A 5 -3.34 10.99 -11.92
C TRP A 5 -4.82 10.61 -12.10
N TRP A 6 -5.42 11.04 -13.21
CA TRP A 6 -6.83 10.76 -13.54
C TRP A 6 -7.12 9.26 -13.72
N LEU A 7 -6.10 8.45 -14.01
CA LEU A 7 -6.27 7.02 -14.18
C LEU A 7 -6.73 6.32 -12.88
N GLY A 8 -6.44 6.92 -11.72
CA GLY A 8 -6.74 6.37 -10.39
C GLY A 8 -8.23 6.33 -10.03
N PHE A 9 -9.08 6.98 -10.83
CA PHE A 9 -10.54 6.87 -10.72
C PHE A 9 -11.08 5.60 -11.38
N PHE A 10 -10.32 4.98 -12.29
CA PHE A 10 -10.76 3.81 -13.05
C PHE A 10 -10.01 2.54 -12.68
N VAL A 11 -8.70 2.64 -12.44
CA VAL A 11 -7.84 1.49 -12.10
C VAL A 11 -6.89 1.82 -10.95
N GLN A 12 -6.42 0.79 -10.26
CA GLN A 12 -5.43 0.96 -9.20
C GLN A 12 -4.06 1.33 -9.81
N ARG A 13 -3.56 2.51 -9.47
CA ARG A 13 -2.23 2.98 -9.89
C ARG A 13 -1.12 2.44 -8.97
N PRO A 14 0.13 2.29 -9.44
CA PRO A 14 1.27 1.92 -8.58
C PRO A 14 1.44 2.84 -7.36
N GLU A 15 1.18 4.14 -7.52
CA GLU A 15 1.25 5.13 -6.44
C GLU A 15 0.18 4.89 -5.37
N MET A 16 -1.00 4.44 -5.79
CA MET A 16 -2.10 4.09 -4.88
C MET A 16 -1.81 2.79 -4.14
N HIS A 17 -1.31 1.77 -4.85
CA HIS A 17 -0.91 0.51 -4.25
C HIS A 17 0.24 0.70 -3.25
N ARG A 18 1.14 1.66 -3.48
CA ARG A 18 2.15 2.02 -2.48
C ARG A 18 1.58 2.66 -1.21
N VAL A 19 0.40 3.30 -1.25
CA VAL A 19 -0.30 3.76 -0.03
C VAL A 19 -0.71 2.57 0.83
N HIS A 20 -1.17 1.47 0.21
CA HIS A 20 -1.46 0.24 0.94
C HIS A 20 -0.21 -0.34 1.63
N HIS A 21 0.96 -0.17 1.05
CA HIS A 21 2.25 -0.61 1.61
C HIS A 21 2.99 0.48 2.40
N GLU A 22 2.37 1.63 2.67
CA GLU A 22 3.03 2.76 3.33
C GLU A 22 3.48 2.36 4.75
N ARG A 23 4.71 2.75 5.10
CA ARG A 23 5.32 2.48 6.41
C ARG A 23 4.38 2.92 7.55
N GLY A 24 4.02 1.97 8.43
CA GLY A 24 3.20 2.26 9.62
C GLY A 24 1.74 2.60 9.30
N VAL A 25 1.30 2.40 8.06
CA VAL A 25 -0.09 2.58 7.63
C VAL A 25 -0.63 1.23 7.19
N HIS A 26 -1.70 0.77 7.84
CA HIS A 26 -2.29 -0.55 7.62
C HIS A 26 -3.67 -0.48 6.97
N ALA A 27 -3.97 0.64 6.29
CA ALA A 27 -5.27 0.89 5.71
C ALA A 27 -5.18 1.62 4.37
N ASN A 28 -6.30 1.57 3.64
CA ASN A 28 -6.54 2.19 2.33
C ASN A 28 -6.09 1.35 1.12
N ASN A 29 -6.78 1.57 -0.01
CA ASN A 29 -6.47 1.04 -1.34
C ASN A 29 -6.31 -0.49 -1.36
N TYR A 30 -7.33 -1.21 -0.88
CA TYR A 30 -7.31 -2.66 -0.76
C TYR A 30 -7.49 -3.39 -2.10
N GLY A 31 -7.98 -2.71 -3.14
CA GLY A 31 -8.16 -3.33 -4.44
C GLY A 31 -8.66 -2.41 -5.53
N LEU A 32 -9.81 -2.75 -6.13
CA LEU A 32 -10.38 -1.95 -7.20
C LEU A 32 -10.90 -0.61 -6.64
N PRO A 33 -10.64 0.53 -7.32
CA PRO A 33 -11.06 1.85 -6.85
C PRO A 33 -12.53 1.96 -6.47
N LEU A 34 -13.43 1.25 -7.15
CA LEU A 34 -14.87 1.23 -6.85
C LEU A 34 -15.15 0.89 -5.39
N TRP A 35 -14.52 -0.17 -4.87
CA TRP A 35 -14.77 -0.64 -3.51
C TRP A 35 -14.16 0.31 -2.49
N ASP A 36 -12.93 0.77 -2.73
CA ASP A 36 -12.29 1.73 -1.85
C ASP A 36 -13.03 3.07 -1.79
N ILE A 37 -13.63 3.53 -2.89
CA ILE A 37 -14.46 4.75 -2.91
C ILE A 37 -15.75 4.50 -2.11
N LEU A 38 -16.41 3.37 -2.33
CA LEU A 38 -17.65 3.01 -1.63
C LEU A 38 -17.48 2.95 -0.11
N PHE A 39 -16.35 2.41 0.36
CA PHE A 39 -16.07 2.22 1.78
C PHE A 39 -15.19 3.32 2.40
N GLY A 40 -14.85 4.37 1.64
CA GLY A 40 -14.09 5.52 2.14
C GLY A 40 -12.61 5.23 2.41
N THR A 41 -12.05 4.18 1.82
CA THR A 41 -10.65 3.76 1.95
C THR A 41 -9.82 4.14 0.72
N TRP A 42 -10.36 4.95 -0.19
CA TRP A 42 -9.68 5.38 -1.42
C TRP A 42 -8.74 6.57 -1.21
N ARG A 43 -7.49 6.41 -1.64
CA ARG A 43 -6.46 7.47 -1.68
C ARG A 43 -5.77 7.47 -3.04
N ASN A 44 -5.89 8.57 -3.79
CA ASN A 44 -5.23 8.75 -5.09
C ASN A 44 -4.17 9.86 -5.05
N PRO A 45 -2.97 9.59 -4.51
CA PRO A 45 -1.95 10.62 -4.39
C PRO A 45 -1.32 10.95 -5.75
N ARG A 46 -0.85 12.19 -5.89
CA ARG A 46 -0.06 12.62 -7.08
C ARG A 46 1.34 12.04 -7.08
N THR A 47 1.88 11.72 -5.92
CA THR A 47 3.20 11.12 -5.69
C THR A 47 3.07 9.91 -4.78
N ALA A 48 3.82 8.84 -5.04
CA ALA A 48 3.86 7.69 -4.16
C ALA A 48 4.42 8.07 -2.76
N PRO A 49 4.03 7.35 -1.69
CA PRO A 49 4.66 7.45 -0.38
C PRO A 49 6.18 7.28 -0.45
N GLY A 50 6.90 7.95 0.44
CA GLY A 50 8.36 7.87 0.52
C GLY A 50 8.83 6.48 0.93
N GLU A 51 8.35 5.99 2.08
CA GLU A 51 8.74 4.72 2.68
C GLU A 51 7.61 3.68 2.63
N CYS A 52 7.97 2.42 2.33
CA CYS A 52 7.06 1.28 2.29
C CYS A 52 7.69 0.06 2.99
N GLY A 53 6.86 -0.94 3.33
CA GLY A 53 7.34 -2.27 3.78
C GLY A 53 7.55 -2.39 5.29
N PHE A 54 8.56 -3.18 5.72
CA PHE A 54 8.94 -3.46 7.12
C PHE A 54 10.20 -2.68 7.55
N THR A 55 10.32 -2.34 8.84
CA THR A 55 11.46 -1.56 9.34
C THR A 55 12.73 -2.37 9.14
N GLU A 56 13.90 -1.75 9.11
CA GLU A 56 15.13 -2.46 8.70
C GLU A 56 15.39 -3.73 9.55
N ASP A 57 15.05 -3.70 10.83
CA ASP A 57 15.10 -4.85 11.73
C ASP A 57 14.09 -5.95 11.34
N LYS A 58 12.84 -5.57 11.03
CA LYS A 58 11.76 -6.49 10.65
C LYS A 58 11.94 -7.05 9.24
N GLU A 59 12.44 -6.27 8.29
CA GLU A 59 12.70 -6.71 6.91
C GLU A 59 13.69 -7.88 6.85
N ARG A 60 14.64 -7.92 7.79
CA ARG A 60 15.60 -9.03 7.95
C ARG A 60 14.97 -10.30 8.52
N MET A 61 13.75 -10.26 9.03
CA MET A 61 13.03 -11.41 9.61
C MET A 61 12.35 -12.30 8.54
N ILE A 62 12.88 -12.34 7.31
CA ILE A 62 12.30 -13.09 6.18
C ILE A 62 12.04 -14.57 6.52
N GLY A 63 12.90 -15.21 7.32
CA GLY A 63 12.69 -16.59 7.76
C GLY A 63 11.44 -16.76 8.63
N GLN A 64 11.09 -15.77 9.45
CA GLN A 64 9.86 -15.78 10.24
C GLN A 64 8.64 -15.55 9.34
N MET A 65 8.74 -14.61 8.38
CA MET A 65 7.68 -14.37 7.40
C MET A 65 7.36 -15.62 6.55
N LEU A 66 8.39 -16.35 6.11
CA LEU A 66 8.23 -17.61 5.36
C LEU A 66 7.59 -18.72 6.20
N LEU A 67 7.71 -18.66 7.53
CA LEU A 67 7.01 -19.53 8.48
C LEU A 67 5.63 -18.99 8.87
N LEU A 68 5.13 -17.98 8.16
CA LEU A 68 3.83 -17.33 8.40
C LEU A 68 3.70 -16.74 9.81
N LYS A 69 4.81 -16.37 10.43
CA LYS A 69 4.79 -15.64 11.71
C LYS A 69 4.60 -14.16 11.44
N ASP A 70 3.71 -13.55 12.22
CA ASP A 70 3.59 -12.10 12.27
C ASP A 70 4.86 -11.51 12.89
N VAL A 71 5.46 -10.56 12.19
CA VAL A 71 6.66 -9.83 12.63
C VAL A 71 6.36 -8.36 12.91
N ASP A 72 5.15 -7.90 12.59
CA ASP A 72 4.73 -6.52 12.75
C ASP A 72 3.86 -6.30 13.99
N GLY A 73 3.14 -7.33 14.46
CA GLY A 73 2.46 -7.35 15.76
C GLY A 73 1.05 -7.91 15.72
#